data_AF-A0A0N4XLW5-F1
#
_entry.id   AF-A0A0N4XLW5-F1
#
_cell.length_a   1.000
_cell.length_b   1.000
_cell.length_c   1.000
_cell.angle_alpha   90.00
_cell.angle_beta   90.00
_cell.angle_gamma   90.00
#
_symmetry.space_group_name_H-M   'P 1'
#
loop_
_entity.id
_entity.type
_entity.pdbx_description
1 polymer ?
#
loop_
_entity_poly.entity_id
_entity_poly.type
_entity_poly.pdbx_seq_one_letter_code
_entity_poly.pdbx_strand_id
1 'polypeptide(L)'
;MHIFVCSDRPAVIFSSNGKLVFSNVNLRIVTHVCALNSSSYKNSLVMSDGETIVIGTVDEIQKLHIRTVALGESVRRVVHQPETSTMAILVSRPMDSDRYSASKMATAKSSSKTSTGQRTTVSVDATDGDVHSFVTLDDNTFEYLHCHELGQCEQALSVLSAKLGDDPTTYYIVGTALVYNDEVESKNGRLLVFESGKGSERTHLRLVHEKEIRGAPFDMDSPFVRTQVLRREANPLHVARS
;
A
#
# COMPACT_ATOMS: atom_id res chain seq x y z
N MET A 1 21.77 -18.25 -28.36
CA MET A 1 21.29 -17.22 -29.32
C MET A 1 20.17 -16.46 -28.63
N HIS A 2 20.31 -15.14 -28.57
CA HIS A 2 19.33 -14.23 -28.00
C HIS A 2 18.86 -13.29 -29.13
N ILE A 3 17.57 -13.10 -29.27
CA ILE A 3 16.94 -12.20 -30.23
C ILE A 3 16.25 -11.12 -29.42
N PHE A 4 16.59 -9.86 -29.68
CA PHE A 4 15.92 -8.73 -29.07
C PHE A 4 14.77 -8.27 -29.98
N VAL A 5 13.59 -8.06 -29.41
CA VAL A 5 12.39 -7.60 -30.11
C VAL A 5 12.18 -6.13 -29.77
N CYS A 6 12.31 -5.27 -30.78
CA CYS A 6 11.97 -3.85 -30.69
C CYS A 6 10.47 -3.69 -30.89
N SER A 7 9.78 -3.14 -29.89
CA SER A 7 8.32 -2.95 -29.91
C SER A 7 7.88 -1.95 -28.82
N ASP A 8 6.57 -1.74 -28.71
CA ASP A 8 5.90 -1.07 -27.59
C ASP A 8 5.86 -1.96 -26.32
N ARG A 9 6.21 -3.23 -26.46
CA ARG A 9 6.51 -4.18 -25.38
C ARG A 9 7.78 -4.96 -25.71
N PRO A 10 8.97 -4.36 -25.50
CA PRO A 10 10.23 -4.99 -25.87
C PRO A 10 10.46 -6.28 -25.09
N ALA A 11 11.01 -7.29 -25.77
CA ALA A 11 11.24 -8.61 -25.20
C ALA A 11 12.52 -9.24 -25.75
N VAL A 12 13.16 -10.10 -24.96
CA VAL A 12 14.26 -10.95 -25.39
C VAL A 12 13.75 -12.38 -25.56
N ILE A 13 13.94 -12.93 -26.75
CA ILE A 13 13.64 -14.32 -27.09
C ILE A 13 14.93 -15.10 -27.09
N PHE A 14 14.95 -16.23 -26.37
CA PHE A 14 16.11 -17.11 -26.33
C PHE A 14 15.69 -18.56 -26.19
N SER A 15 16.58 -19.48 -26.56
CA SER A 15 16.36 -20.91 -26.35
C SER A 15 16.97 -21.33 -25.01
N SER A 16 16.17 -21.99 -24.18
CA SER A 16 16.60 -22.60 -22.92
C SER A 16 16.01 -24.00 -22.84
N ASN A 17 16.86 -25.02 -22.61
CA ASN A 17 16.45 -26.43 -22.53
C ASN A 17 15.61 -26.91 -23.73
N GLY A 18 15.97 -26.47 -24.95
CA GLY A 18 15.24 -26.82 -26.17
C GLY A 18 13.87 -26.15 -26.33
N LYS A 19 13.49 -25.23 -25.45
CA LYS A 19 12.25 -24.45 -25.53
C LYS A 19 12.55 -22.97 -25.78
N LEU A 20 11.72 -22.33 -26.60
CA LEU A 20 11.77 -20.88 -26.78
C LEU A 20 11.16 -20.19 -25.56
N VAL A 21 11.91 -19.24 -25.00
CA VAL A 21 11.54 -18.45 -23.84
C VAL A 21 11.48 -16.98 -24.24
N PHE A 22 10.41 -16.31 -23.85
CA PHE A 22 10.17 -14.89 -24.04
C PHE A 22 10.29 -14.20 -22.68
N SER A 23 11.10 -13.15 -22.61
CA SER A 23 11.26 -12.35 -21.39
C SER A 23 11.13 -10.88 -21.70
N ASN A 24 10.23 -10.21 -21.00
CA ASN A 24 9.99 -8.79 -21.21
C ASN A 24 11.18 -7.97 -20.70
N VAL A 25 11.49 -6.89 -21.40
CA VAL A 25 12.49 -5.91 -21.03
C VAL A 25 11.79 -4.77 -20.29
N ASN A 26 12.39 -4.27 -19.21
CA ASN A 26 11.84 -3.19 -18.40
C ASN A 26 12.04 -1.79 -19.06
N LEU A 27 11.66 -1.67 -20.33
CA LEU A 27 11.66 -0.43 -21.09
C LEU A 27 10.29 -0.25 -21.72
N ARG A 28 9.82 1.00 -21.78
CA ARG A 28 8.46 1.32 -22.25
C ARG A 28 8.32 1.09 -23.75
N ILE A 29 9.27 1.58 -24.54
CA ILE A 29 9.34 1.44 -25.99
C ILE A 29 10.81 1.28 -26.38
N VAL A 30 11.11 0.41 -27.33
CA VAL A 30 12.42 0.35 -28.00
C VAL A 30 12.17 0.29 -29.50
N THR A 31 12.66 1.29 -30.22
CA THR A 31 12.55 1.36 -31.69
C THR A 31 13.76 0.71 -32.35
N HIS A 32 14.95 0.96 -31.81
CA HIS A 32 16.21 0.48 -32.37
C HIS A 32 17.09 -0.11 -31.28
N VAL A 33 17.76 -1.21 -31.61
CA VAL A 33 18.76 -1.85 -30.75
C VAL A 33 20.01 -2.15 -31.57
N CYS A 34 21.18 -1.90 -30.99
CA CYS A 34 22.47 -2.20 -31.60
C CYS A 34 23.42 -2.75 -30.55
N ALA A 35 24.19 -3.78 -30.89
CA ALA A 35 25.26 -4.27 -30.03
C ALA A 35 26.42 -3.26 -30.07
N LEU A 36 26.91 -2.87 -28.89
CA LEU A 36 28.07 -2.00 -28.75
C LEU A 36 29.13 -2.72 -27.92
N ASN A 37 30.28 -2.95 -28.54
CA ASN A 37 31.44 -3.50 -27.84
C ASN A 37 32.63 -2.56 -28.04
N SER A 38 32.89 -1.73 -27.05
CA SER A 38 33.98 -0.76 -27.01
C SER A 38 34.85 -1.01 -25.77
N SER A 39 36.08 -0.48 -25.75
CA SER A 39 36.95 -0.54 -24.58
C SER A 39 36.31 0.12 -23.33
N SER A 40 35.52 1.18 -23.53
CA SER A 40 34.77 1.86 -22.47
C SER A 40 33.44 1.18 -22.12
N TYR A 41 32.87 0.40 -23.04
CA TYR A 41 31.56 -0.24 -22.92
C TYR A 41 31.63 -1.67 -23.44
N LYS A 42 32.12 -2.59 -22.60
CA LYS A 42 32.22 -4.02 -22.97
C LYS A 42 30.85 -4.67 -22.91
N ASN A 43 30.56 -5.54 -23.89
CA ASN A 43 29.34 -6.35 -23.96
C ASN A 43 28.04 -5.55 -23.74
N SER A 44 27.99 -4.32 -24.25
CA SER A 44 26.87 -3.42 -24.05
C SER A 44 25.90 -3.46 -25.23
N LEU A 45 24.70 -2.97 -25.00
CA LEU A 45 23.65 -2.76 -25.98
C LEU A 45 23.25 -1.29 -25.93
N VAL A 46 23.06 -0.73 -27.11
CA VAL A 46 22.54 0.62 -27.31
C VAL A 46 21.09 0.46 -27.72
N MET A 47 20.19 1.10 -26.98
CA MET A 47 18.76 1.10 -27.21
C MET A 47 18.30 2.54 -27.42
N SER A 48 17.38 2.75 -28.36
CA SER A 48 16.75 4.06 -28.57
C SER A 48 15.23 3.92 -28.66
N ASP A 49 14.53 4.88 -28.07
CA ASP A 49 13.08 5.04 -28.15
C ASP A 49 12.66 6.12 -29.18
N GLY A 50 13.62 6.79 -29.82
CA GLY A 50 13.41 7.90 -30.75
C GLY A 50 13.62 9.29 -30.14
N GLU A 51 13.61 9.42 -28.81
CA GLU A 51 13.89 10.67 -28.09
C GLU A 51 15.22 10.60 -27.34
N THR A 52 15.52 9.45 -26.75
CA THR A 52 16.69 9.20 -25.93
C THR A 52 17.47 7.98 -26.44
N ILE A 53 18.75 7.94 -26.05
CA ILE A 53 19.63 6.79 -26.29
C ILE A 53 20.13 6.31 -24.94
N VAL A 54 19.94 5.02 -24.68
CA VAL A 54 20.38 4.33 -23.47
C VAL A 54 21.44 3.31 -23.85
N ILE A 55 22.58 3.35 -23.16
CA ILE A 55 23.65 2.37 -23.30
C ILE A 55 23.68 1.55 -22.01
N GLY A 56 23.57 0.23 -22.11
CA GLY A 56 23.57 -0.64 -20.94
C GLY A 56 23.84 -2.09 -21.29
N THR A 57 24.11 -2.91 -20.29
CA THR A 57 24.25 -4.35 -20.43
C THR A 57 22.90 -5.04 -20.18
N VAL A 58 22.67 -6.19 -20.80
CA VAL A 58 21.52 -7.05 -20.48
C VAL A 58 21.98 -8.08 -19.47
N ASP A 59 21.43 -8.01 -18.25
CA ASP A 59 21.67 -9.01 -17.20
C ASP A 59 21.06 -10.36 -17.56
N GLU A 60 21.50 -11.42 -16.87
CA GLU A 60 20.93 -12.75 -17.03
C GLU A 60 19.41 -12.70 -16.89
N ILE A 61 18.76 -13.27 -17.90
CA ILE A 61 17.34 -13.12 -18.17
C ILE A 61 16.54 -13.88 -17.12
N GLN A 62 16.25 -13.24 -15.99
CA GLN A 62 15.38 -13.77 -14.95
C GLN A 62 13.94 -13.36 -15.25
N LYS A 63 13.04 -14.35 -15.38
CA LYS A 63 11.61 -14.15 -15.71
C LYS A 63 10.84 -13.33 -14.67
N LEU A 64 11.39 -13.15 -13.48
CA LEU A 64 10.80 -12.40 -12.38
C LEU A 64 11.92 -11.82 -11.50
N HIS A 65 12.11 -10.51 -11.53
CA HIS A 65 13.00 -9.83 -10.58
C HIS A 65 12.25 -9.63 -9.26
N ILE A 66 12.61 -10.40 -8.23
CA ILE A 66 12.03 -10.25 -6.88
C ILE A 66 12.95 -9.34 -6.07
N ARG A 67 12.46 -8.15 -5.75
CA ARG A 67 13.06 -7.28 -4.73
C ARG A 67 12.41 -7.59 -3.38
N THR A 68 13.20 -8.09 -2.43
CA THR A 68 12.73 -8.34 -1.07
C THR A 68 12.97 -7.11 -0.20
N VAL A 69 11.92 -6.60 0.45
CA VAL A 69 12.00 -5.52 1.45
C VAL A 69 11.67 -6.12 2.81
N ALA A 70 12.63 -6.10 3.74
CA ALA A 70 12.42 -6.62 5.08
C ALA A 70 11.58 -5.62 5.89
N LEU A 71 10.41 -6.05 6.39
CA LEU A 71 9.51 -5.21 7.18
C LEU A 71 9.60 -5.46 8.69
N GLY A 72 10.09 -6.63 9.11
CA GLY A 72 10.25 -6.97 10.53
C GLY A 72 8.95 -7.18 11.32
N GLU A 73 7.80 -7.16 10.64
CA GLU A 73 6.46 -7.28 11.22
C GLU A 73 5.55 -8.12 10.31
N SER A 74 4.40 -8.53 10.83
CA SER A 74 3.41 -9.32 10.08
C SER A 74 2.57 -8.40 9.18
N VAL A 75 2.67 -8.56 7.86
CA VAL A 75 1.81 -7.83 6.90
C VAL A 75 0.48 -8.55 6.74
N ARG A 76 -0.63 -7.81 6.84
CA ARG A 76 -1.99 -8.35 6.68
C ARG A 76 -2.65 -7.97 5.36
N ARG A 77 -2.43 -6.75 4.88
CA ARG A 77 -3.00 -6.25 3.62
C ARG A 77 -2.04 -5.26 2.96
N VAL A 78 -2.17 -5.12 1.65
CA VAL A 78 -1.44 -4.15 0.84
C VAL A 78 -2.41 -3.53 -0.17
N VAL A 79 -2.21 -2.24 -0.44
CA VAL A 79 -2.93 -1.51 -1.49
C VAL A 79 -1.99 -0.52 -2.15
N HIS A 80 -2.19 -0.28 -3.44
CA HIS A 80 -1.43 0.70 -4.22
C HIS A 80 -2.33 1.90 -4.56
N GLN A 81 -1.77 3.10 -4.50
CA GLN A 81 -2.42 4.35 -4.92
C GLN A 81 -1.53 5.07 -5.94
N PRO A 82 -1.73 4.82 -7.23
CA PRO A 82 -0.95 5.46 -8.30
C PRO A 82 -0.99 6.99 -8.27
N GLU A 83 -2.12 7.57 -7.85
CA GLU A 83 -2.36 9.02 -7.84
C GLU A 83 -1.45 9.80 -6.87
N THR A 84 -0.89 9.10 -5.88
CA THR A 84 0.03 9.66 -4.89
C THR A 84 1.45 9.08 -5.02
N SER A 85 1.67 8.12 -5.94
CA SER A 85 2.90 7.32 -6.04
C SER A 85 3.28 6.72 -4.69
N THR A 86 2.29 6.17 -4.00
CA THR A 86 2.48 5.50 -2.71
C THR A 86 1.75 4.18 -2.69
N MET A 87 2.21 3.30 -1.82
CA MET A 87 1.47 2.12 -1.39
C MET A 87 1.21 2.19 0.10
N ALA A 88 0.24 1.42 0.57
CA ALA A 88 -0.02 1.28 1.98
C ALA A 88 -0.13 -0.18 2.39
N ILE A 89 0.32 -0.47 3.59
CA ILE A 89 0.26 -1.79 4.20
C ILE A 89 -0.40 -1.71 5.58
N LEU A 90 -1.13 -2.77 5.91
CA LEU A 90 -1.56 -3.03 7.28
C LEU A 90 -0.58 -4.01 7.91
N VAL A 91 -0.01 -3.63 9.05
CA VAL A 91 0.97 -4.45 9.77
C VAL A 91 0.52 -4.70 11.19
N SER A 92 0.95 -5.83 11.76
CA SER A 92 0.84 -6.10 13.18
C SER A 92 2.17 -6.57 13.75
N ARG A 93 2.47 -6.10 14.97
CA ARG A 93 3.68 -6.46 15.72
C ARG A 93 3.31 -6.77 17.18
N PRO A 94 4.00 -7.70 17.85
CA PRO A 94 3.86 -7.85 19.28
C PRO A 94 4.22 -6.56 20.01
N MET A 95 3.44 -6.20 21.05
CA MET A 95 3.62 -4.95 21.80
C MET A 95 5.05 -4.75 22.33
N ASP A 96 5.65 -5.82 22.89
CA ASP A 96 6.98 -5.82 23.51
C ASP A 96 8.14 -6.14 22.55
N SER A 97 7.91 -6.09 21.23
CA SER A 97 8.97 -6.38 20.26
C SER A 97 9.90 -5.18 20.07
N ASP A 98 11.11 -5.24 20.62
CA ASP A 98 12.21 -4.29 20.33
C ASP A 98 12.94 -4.55 19.01
N ARG A 99 12.43 -5.49 18.21
CA ARG A 99 13.01 -5.81 16.91
C ARG A 99 12.79 -4.67 15.91
N TYR A 100 13.62 -4.68 14.87
CA TYR A 100 13.41 -3.87 13.67
C TYR A 100 11.97 -4.04 13.16
N SER A 101 11.33 -2.94 12.81
CA SER A 101 9.91 -2.92 12.52
C SER A 101 9.55 -1.73 11.62
N ALA A 102 8.86 -1.97 10.49
CA ALA A 102 8.53 -0.95 9.50
C ALA A 102 7.71 0.20 10.11
N SER A 103 6.78 -0.11 11.02
CA SER A 103 5.98 0.90 11.72
C SER A 103 6.83 1.83 12.59
N LYS A 104 7.88 1.30 13.25
CA LYS A 104 8.83 2.08 14.05
C LYS A 104 9.77 2.91 13.18
N MET A 105 10.08 2.49 11.96
CA MET A 105 11.02 3.14 11.05
C MET A 105 10.40 4.20 10.14
N ALA A 106 9.07 4.38 10.18
CA ALA A 106 8.40 5.40 9.38
C ALA A 106 8.88 6.83 9.71
N THR A 107 9.06 7.63 8.66
CA THR A 107 9.55 9.01 8.75
C THR A 107 8.63 9.90 9.59
N ALA A 108 7.32 9.78 9.37
CA ALA A 108 6.30 10.47 10.15
C ALA A 108 5.42 9.47 10.91
N LYS A 109 4.86 9.91 12.04
CA LYS A 109 4.02 9.07 12.90
C LYS A 109 2.79 9.81 13.39
N SER A 110 1.67 9.09 13.46
CA SER A 110 0.44 9.51 14.11
C SER A 110 -0.18 8.33 14.84
N SER A 111 -1.15 8.58 15.72
CA SER A 111 -1.84 7.49 16.42
C SER A 111 -3.29 7.84 16.74
N SER A 112 -4.12 6.81 16.78
CA SER A 112 -5.50 6.90 17.25
C SER A 112 -5.57 6.84 18.77
N LYS A 113 -6.28 7.77 19.40
CA LYS A 113 -6.73 7.63 20.79
C LYS A 113 -8.13 7.05 20.77
N THR A 114 -8.34 5.86 21.32
CA THR A 114 -9.68 5.28 21.50
C THR A 114 -10.47 6.13 22.49
N SER A 115 -11.35 6.99 22.00
CA SER A 115 -12.30 7.74 22.81
C SER A 115 -13.64 7.00 22.87
N THR A 116 -13.81 6.11 23.84
CA THR A 116 -15.15 5.65 24.22
C THR A 116 -15.15 5.35 25.72
N GLY A 117 -16.07 6.00 26.42
CA GLY A 117 -16.12 6.01 27.88
C GLY A 117 -16.29 4.63 28.52
N GLN A 118 -15.78 4.55 29.75
CA GLN A 118 -16.16 3.59 30.80
C GLN A 118 -16.28 2.12 30.39
N ARG A 119 -15.14 1.43 30.46
CA ARG A 119 -15.08 0.17 31.22
C ARG A 119 -13.89 0.26 32.17
N THR A 120 -14.15 0.84 33.34
CA THR A 120 -13.32 0.56 34.52
C THR A 120 -13.37 -0.93 34.80
N THR A 121 -12.21 -1.52 35.08
CA THR A 121 -12.01 -2.91 35.54
C THR A 121 -12.33 -4.01 34.52
N VAL A 122 -11.47 -4.19 33.53
CA VAL A 122 -11.02 -5.53 33.17
C VAL A 122 -9.51 -5.45 33.05
N SER A 123 -8.80 -6.19 33.90
CA SER A 123 -7.37 -6.44 33.75
C SER A 123 -7.18 -7.14 32.40
N VAL A 124 -6.89 -6.35 31.38
CA VAL A 124 -6.33 -6.87 30.14
C VAL A 124 -5.01 -7.49 30.59
N ASP A 125 -4.87 -8.81 30.52
CA ASP A 125 -3.55 -9.43 30.59
C ASP A 125 -2.75 -8.79 29.45
N ALA A 126 -1.91 -7.83 29.82
CA ALA A 126 -1.26 -6.88 28.92
C ALA A 126 -0.14 -7.51 28.08
N THR A 127 -0.11 -8.85 28.00
CA THR A 127 1.01 -9.64 27.51
C THR A 127 0.72 -10.38 26.20
N ASP A 128 -0.51 -10.32 25.66
CA ASP A 128 -0.86 -10.99 24.39
C ASP A 128 -1.63 -10.05 23.44
N GLY A 129 -1.07 -8.86 23.20
CA GLY A 129 -1.63 -7.87 22.29
C GLY A 129 -0.69 -7.56 21.13
N ASP A 130 -1.15 -7.78 19.90
CA ASP A 130 -0.53 -7.21 18.71
C ASP A 130 -0.90 -5.72 18.60
N VAL A 131 0.10 -4.86 18.37
CA VAL A 131 -0.09 -3.47 17.94
C VAL A 131 -0.28 -3.46 16.43
N HIS A 132 -1.40 -2.89 15.98
CA HIS A 132 -1.72 -2.75 14.57
C HIS A 132 -1.41 -1.34 14.06
N SER A 133 -0.85 -1.25 12.86
CA SER A 133 -0.53 0.03 12.22
C SER A 133 -0.89 0.04 10.74
N PHE A 134 -1.25 1.22 10.25
CA PHE A 134 -1.35 1.56 8.83
C PHE A 134 -0.08 2.30 8.42
N VAL A 135 0.70 1.73 7.49
CA VAL A 135 1.98 2.31 7.07
C VAL A 135 1.94 2.63 5.58
N THR A 136 2.31 3.84 5.20
CA THR A 136 2.49 4.24 3.80
C THR A 136 3.96 4.17 3.39
N LEU A 137 4.20 3.78 2.14
CA LEU A 137 5.51 3.68 1.54
C LEU A 137 5.53 4.36 0.17
N ASP A 138 6.71 4.81 -0.24
CA ASP A 138 6.97 5.18 -1.63
C ASP A 138 6.89 3.92 -2.51
N ASP A 139 6.15 3.98 -3.62
CA ASP A 139 5.90 2.79 -4.47
C ASP A 139 7.10 2.37 -5.34
N ASN A 140 8.14 3.20 -5.41
CA ASN A 140 9.36 2.94 -6.17
C ASN A 140 10.56 2.63 -5.26
N THR A 141 10.79 3.44 -4.23
CA THR A 141 11.92 3.28 -3.31
C THR A 141 11.62 2.30 -2.17
N PHE A 142 10.34 2.10 -1.83
CA PHE A 142 9.86 1.39 -0.63
C PHE A 142 10.30 2.03 0.69
N GLU A 143 10.62 3.32 0.69
CA GLU A 143 10.88 4.07 1.92
C GLU A 143 9.60 4.23 2.74
N TYR A 144 9.70 4.06 4.06
CA TYR A 144 8.57 4.19 4.98
C TYR A 144 8.24 5.67 5.22
N LEU A 145 7.11 6.13 4.70
CA LEU A 145 6.72 7.53 4.69
C LEU A 145 6.00 7.93 5.98
N HIS A 146 4.92 7.22 6.31
CA HIS A 146 4.09 7.53 7.47
C HIS A 146 3.60 6.25 8.15
N CYS A 147 3.55 6.24 9.48
CA CYS A 147 2.89 5.20 10.27
C CYS A 147 1.78 5.80 11.12
N HIS A 148 0.55 5.33 10.93
CA HIS A 148 -0.57 5.57 11.83
C HIS A 148 -0.79 4.33 12.73
N GLU A 149 -0.44 4.43 14.00
CA GLU A 149 -0.64 3.37 14.99
C GLU A 149 -2.09 3.39 15.51
N LEU A 150 -2.75 2.24 15.47
CA LEU A 150 -4.13 2.09 15.95
C LEU A 150 -4.21 2.07 17.48
N GLY A 151 -5.41 2.23 18.01
CA GLY A 151 -5.63 2.24 19.45
C GLY A 151 -5.41 0.87 20.09
N GLN A 152 -5.41 0.84 21.43
CA GLN A 152 -5.36 -0.42 22.16
C GLN A 152 -6.58 -1.30 21.84
N CYS A 153 -6.36 -2.61 21.76
CA CYS A 153 -7.39 -3.59 21.42
C CYS A 153 -8.03 -3.36 20.03
N GLU A 154 -7.40 -2.57 19.16
CA GLU A 154 -7.91 -2.30 17.83
C GLU A 154 -7.08 -3.04 16.77
N GLN A 155 -7.77 -3.79 15.91
CA GLN A 155 -7.15 -4.52 14.81
C GLN A 155 -7.50 -3.88 13.47
N ALA A 156 -6.50 -3.76 12.61
CA ALA A 156 -6.69 -3.39 11.21
C ALA A 156 -7.06 -4.64 10.38
N LEU A 157 -8.18 -4.59 9.66
CA LEU A 157 -8.75 -5.76 8.98
C LEU A 157 -8.75 -5.61 7.46
N SER A 158 -9.09 -4.43 6.96
CA SER A 158 -9.24 -4.17 5.53
C SER A 158 -8.69 -2.79 5.17
N VAL A 159 -8.25 -2.64 3.92
CA VAL A 159 -7.76 -1.38 3.38
C VAL A 159 -8.15 -1.27 1.90
N LEU A 160 -8.55 -0.08 1.47
CA LEU A 160 -8.95 0.23 0.11
C LEU A 160 -8.36 1.59 -0.30
N SER A 161 -7.94 1.73 -1.55
CA SER A 161 -7.68 3.03 -2.17
C SER A 161 -8.81 3.32 -3.15
N ALA A 162 -9.56 4.41 -2.92
CA ALA A 162 -10.71 4.74 -3.74
C ALA A 162 -11.08 6.23 -3.69
N LYS A 163 -11.78 6.68 -4.73
CA LYS A 163 -12.50 7.96 -4.74
C LYS A 163 -13.90 7.78 -4.18
N LEU A 164 -14.37 8.79 -3.44
CA LEU A 164 -15.68 8.76 -2.78
C LEU A 164 -16.65 9.71 -3.48
N GLY A 165 -17.74 9.16 -4.00
CA GLY A 165 -18.78 9.95 -4.68
C GLY A 165 -18.22 10.66 -5.91
N ASP A 166 -18.45 11.97 -5.96
CA ASP A 166 -17.96 12.88 -7.01
C ASP A 166 -16.66 13.60 -6.62
N ASP A 167 -16.07 13.30 -5.46
CA ASP A 167 -14.80 13.88 -5.05
C ASP A 167 -13.66 13.33 -5.94
N PRO A 168 -12.88 14.21 -6.61
CA PRO A 168 -11.76 13.77 -7.43
C PRO A 168 -10.59 13.17 -6.62
N THR A 169 -10.56 13.42 -5.31
CA THR A 169 -9.51 12.99 -4.37
C THR A 169 -9.57 11.49 -4.13
N THR A 170 -8.40 10.85 -4.10
CA THR A 170 -8.27 9.42 -3.83
C THR A 170 -7.80 9.24 -2.39
N TYR A 171 -8.55 8.44 -1.64
CA TYR A 171 -8.34 8.23 -0.21
C TYR A 171 -7.93 6.79 0.08
N TYR A 172 -7.17 6.62 1.15
CA TYR A 172 -7.02 5.33 1.81
C TYR A 172 -8.14 5.16 2.84
N ILE A 173 -8.99 4.16 2.68
CA ILE A 173 -10.00 3.79 3.66
C ILE A 173 -9.50 2.54 4.40
N VAL A 174 -9.41 2.61 5.72
CA VAL A 174 -8.98 1.50 6.59
C VAL A 174 -10.16 1.06 7.46
N GLY A 175 -10.48 -0.22 7.40
CA GLY A 175 -11.47 -0.84 8.26
C GLY A 175 -10.82 -1.48 9.48
N THR A 176 -11.28 -1.08 10.67
CA THR A 176 -10.77 -1.57 11.95
C THR A 176 -11.88 -2.17 12.81
N ALA A 177 -11.51 -3.01 13.78
CA ALA A 177 -12.42 -3.56 14.78
C ALA A 177 -11.78 -3.53 16.17
N LEU A 178 -12.60 -3.25 17.19
CA LEU A 178 -12.22 -3.42 18.59
C LEU A 178 -12.42 -4.89 18.97
N VAL A 179 -11.35 -5.55 19.42
CA VAL A 179 -11.33 -6.97 19.78
C VAL A 179 -11.05 -7.10 21.27
N TYR A 180 -11.99 -7.72 22.00
CA TYR A 180 -11.87 -7.97 23.43
C TYR A 180 -11.97 -9.47 23.72
N ASN A 181 -11.23 -9.94 24.72
CA ASN A 181 -11.17 -11.37 25.07
C ASN A 181 -12.51 -11.96 25.53
N ASP A 182 -13.43 -11.13 26.03
CA ASP A 182 -14.78 -11.54 26.46
C ASP A 182 -15.80 -11.59 25.30
N GLU A 183 -15.38 -11.27 24.07
CA GLU A 183 -16.24 -11.27 22.89
C GLU A 183 -15.84 -12.33 21.86
N VAL A 184 -16.82 -13.13 21.42
CA VAL A 184 -16.64 -14.11 20.33
C VAL A 184 -16.53 -13.42 18.96
N GLU A 185 -17.16 -12.26 18.80
CA GLU A 185 -17.13 -11.45 17.60
C GLU A 185 -17.14 -9.97 17.96
N SER A 186 -16.27 -9.18 17.31
CA SER A 186 -16.20 -7.73 17.51
C SER A 186 -17.51 -7.05 17.16
N LYS A 187 -18.14 -6.39 18.13
CA LYS A 187 -19.38 -5.64 17.89
C LYS A 187 -19.16 -4.22 17.41
N ASN A 188 -17.95 -3.69 17.60
CA ASN A 188 -17.58 -2.31 17.30
C ASN A 188 -16.41 -2.28 16.32
N GLY A 189 -16.56 -1.49 15.26
CA GLY A 189 -15.50 -1.22 14.31
C GLY A 189 -15.51 0.21 13.84
N ARG A 190 -14.48 0.60 13.09
CA ARG A 190 -14.35 1.96 12.54
C ARG A 190 -13.90 1.91 11.09
N LEU A 191 -14.34 2.91 10.33
CA LEU A 191 -13.78 3.24 9.03
C LEU A 191 -12.98 4.52 9.19
N LEU A 192 -11.67 4.43 8.97
CA LEU A 192 -10.74 5.55 9.00
C LEU A 192 -10.43 5.95 7.56
N VAL A 193 -10.69 7.21 7.19
CA VAL A 193 -10.44 7.73 5.85
C VAL A 193 -9.25 8.66 5.92
N PHE A 194 -8.18 8.31 5.22
CA PHE A 194 -6.94 9.06 5.16
C PHE A 194 -6.73 9.68 3.77
N GLU A 195 -6.22 10.91 3.77
CA GLU A 195 -5.66 11.57 2.61
C GLU A 195 -4.13 11.58 2.73
N SER A 196 -3.46 11.06 1.71
CA SER A 196 -2.00 11.11 1.59
C SER A 196 -1.58 12.36 0.82
N GLY A 197 -0.57 13.07 1.32
CA GLY A 197 0.06 14.17 0.60
C GLY A 197 0.76 13.68 -0.68
N LYS A 198 1.04 14.63 -1.58
CA LYS A 198 1.63 14.39 -2.91
C LYS A 198 3.00 15.06 -3.03
N GLY A 199 3.83 14.56 -3.95
CA GLY A 199 5.13 15.16 -4.24
C GLY A 199 6.05 15.23 -3.01
N SER A 200 6.42 16.43 -2.58
CA SER A 200 7.26 16.64 -1.40
C SER A 200 6.54 16.38 -0.07
N GLU A 201 5.21 16.31 -0.06
CA GLU A 201 4.41 16.12 1.16
C GLU A 201 3.96 14.66 1.36
N ARG A 202 4.59 13.69 0.69
CA ARG A 202 4.20 12.28 0.77
C ARG A 202 4.32 11.64 2.17
N THR A 203 5.02 12.30 3.09
CA THR A 203 5.08 11.92 4.52
C THR A 203 3.88 12.43 5.32
N HIS A 204 3.09 13.36 4.78
CA HIS A 204 1.89 13.88 5.44
C HIS A 204 0.71 12.96 5.15
N LEU A 205 0.23 12.29 6.18
CA LEU A 205 -0.99 11.50 6.15
C LEU A 205 -2.02 12.16 7.08
N ARG A 206 -3.16 12.53 6.53
CA ARG A 206 -4.21 13.24 7.27
C ARG A 206 -5.43 12.35 7.43
N LEU A 207 -5.84 12.09 8.67
CA LEU A 207 -7.15 11.50 8.94
C LEU A 207 -8.23 12.54 8.63
N VAL A 208 -9.02 12.29 7.59
CA VAL A 208 -10.03 13.22 7.06
C VAL A 208 -11.40 12.92 7.65
N HIS A 209 -11.68 11.64 7.87
CA HIS A 209 -12.95 11.18 8.40
C HIS A 209 -12.77 9.90 9.22
N GLU A 210 -13.59 9.77 10.26
CA GLU A 210 -13.69 8.57 11.07
C GLU A 210 -15.17 8.25 11.26
N LYS A 211 -15.53 6.99 11.03
CA LYS A 211 -16.90 6.52 11.13
C LYS A 211 -16.99 5.22 11.92
N GLU A 212 -17.63 5.28 13.08
CA GLU A 212 -18.02 4.07 13.82
C GLU A 212 -19.07 3.25 13.06
N ILE A 213 -18.87 1.94 13.08
CA ILE A 213 -19.74 0.93 12.49
C ILE A 213 -20.00 -0.20 13.49
N ARG A 214 -21.11 -0.91 13.29
CA ARG A 214 -21.41 -2.13 14.03
C ARG A 214 -20.76 -3.31 13.32
N GLY A 215 -20.00 -4.10 14.06
CA GLY A 215 -19.28 -5.25 13.54
C GLY A 215 -17.88 -4.91 13.01
N ALA A 216 -17.25 -5.93 12.43
CA ALA A 216 -15.90 -5.87 11.88
C ALA A 216 -15.92 -5.77 10.34
N PRO A 217 -15.29 -4.75 9.74
CA PRO A 217 -15.21 -4.60 8.28
C PRO A 217 -14.09 -5.51 7.72
N PHE A 218 -14.37 -6.80 7.55
CA PHE A 218 -13.38 -7.78 7.09
C PHE A 218 -12.89 -7.57 5.65
N ASP A 219 -13.76 -7.01 4.81
CA ASP A 219 -13.47 -6.71 3.41
C ASP A 219 -14.15 -5.40 3.00
N MET A 220 -13.54 -4.69 2.06
CA MET A 220 -14.05 -3.43 1.54
C MET A 220 -13.87 -3.37 0.05
N ASP A 221 -14.97 -3.13 -0.65
CA ASP A 221 -14.99 -2.80 -2.06
C ASP A 221 -15.59 -1.40 -2.27
N SER A 222 -15.23 -0.76 -3.38
CA SER A 222 -15.67 0.59 -3.78
C SER A 222 -17.18 0.82 -3.62
N PRO A 223 -18.08 -0.11 -4.03
CA PRO A 223 -19.52 0.05 -3.87
C PRO A 223 -19.97 0.03 -2.40
N PHE A 224 -19.29 -0.73 -1.55
CA PHE A 224 -19.60 -0.83 -0.12
C PHE A 224 -19.26 0.47 0.61
N VAL A 225 -18.09 1.06 0.33
CA VAL A 225 -17.66 2.30 0.98
C VAL A 225 -18.56 3.47 0.58
N ARG A 226 -18.98 3.56 -0.69
CA ARG A 226 -19.99 4.55 -1.11
C ARG A 226 -21.28 4.46 -0.30
N THR A 227 -21.72 3.24 0.03
CA THR A 227 -22.95 3.01 0.78
C THR A 227 -22.81 3.42 2.25
N GLN A 228 -21.68 3.12 2.90
CA GLN A 228 -21.51 3.40 4.33
C GLN A 228 -21.09 4.85 4.63
N VAL A 229 -20.28 5.45 3.75
CA VAL A 229 -19.72 6.80 3.95
C VAL A 229 -20.65 7.88 3.42
N LEU A 230 -21.21 7.74 2.20
CA LEU A 230 -22.00 8.80 1.56
C LEU A 230 -23.47 8.83 1.98
N ARG A 231 -24.03 7.74 2.54
CA ARG A 231 -25.46 7.69 2.92
C ARG A 231 -25.87 8.70 4.00
N ARG A 232 -24.93 9.38 4.67
CA ARG A 232 -25.26 10.38 5.69
C ARG A 232 -25.09 11.84 5.25
N GLU A 233 -24.39 12.12 4.16
CA GLU A 233 -24.30 13.50 3.64
C GLU A 233 -25.56 13.92 2.87
N ALA A 234 -26.40 12.97 2.46
CA ALA A 234 -27.67 13.23 1.77
C ALA A 234 -28.86 13.54 2.72
N ASN A 235 -28.64 13.85 4.00
CA ASN A 235 -29.73 14.35 4.85
C ASN A 235 -29.31 15.44 5.86
N PRO A 236 -29.21 16.69 5.40
CA PRO A 236 -29.55 17.85 6.21
C PRO A 236 -30.80 18.54 5.62
N LEU A 237 -31.76 18.88 6.49
CA LEU A 237 -32.93 19.74 6.24
C LEU A 237 -34.18 19.08 5.62
N HIS A 238 -34.99 18.42 6.46
CA HIS A 238 -36.45 18.60 6.46
C HIS A 238 -37.04 17.89 7.68
N VAL A 239 -37.11 18.55 8.84
CA VAL A 239 -38.24 18.53 9.80
C VAL A 239 -37.94 19.60 10.87
N ALA A 240 -38.45 20.82 10.68
CA ALA A 240 -38.79 21.76 11.77
C ALA A 240 -39.49 22.99 11.18
N ARG A 241 -40.73 22.80 10.71
CA ARG A 241 -41.74 23.87 10.70
C ARG A 241 -43.10 23.24 10.99
N SER A 242 -43.54 23.40 12.23
CA SER A 242 -44.93 23.45 12.67
C SER A 242 -45.06 24.68 13.55
#